data_AF-A0A1A7P6X4-F1
#
_entry.id   AF-A0A1A7P6X4-F1
#
_cell.length_a   1.000
_cell.length_b   1.000
_cell.length_c   1.000
_cell.angle_alpha   90.00
_cell.angle_beta   90.00
_cell.angle_gamma   90.00
#
_symmetry.space_group_name_H-M   'P 1'
#
loop_
_entity.id
_entity.type
_entity.pdbx_description
1 polymer ?
#
loop_
_entity_poly.entity_id
_entity_poly.type
_entity_poly.pdbx_seq_one_letter_code
_entity_poly.pdbx_strand_id
1 'polypeptide(L)'
;MKKILFTILGISLLGLTYSAQAAKPYVYDVDKITLKGIIKIENDYAYMYLDKSIDVVPQAGDDLYKPAKNVKRMQVVNVNRKPGEKTPTGCQIVKGSLFGAHTAHHKTPVLVWAESFEKCK
;
A
#
# COMPACT_ATOMS: atom_id res chain seq x y z
N MET A 1 21.43 -26.98 -56.77
CA MET A 1 21.20 -25.61 -56.26
C MET A 1 19.78 -25.53 -55.70
N LYS A 2 19.61 -25.55 -54.38
CA LYS A 2 18.30 -25.50 -53.70
C LYS A 2 17.85 -24.04 -53.57
N LYS A 3 16.65 -23.69 -54.04
CA LYS A 3 16.02 -22.40 -53.77
C LYS A 3 15.07 -22.55 -52.58
N ILE A 4 15.32 -21.74 -51.55
CA ILE A 4 14.64 -21.77 -50.26
C ILE A 4 13.38 -20.89 -50.35
N LEU A 5 12.24 -21.45 -49.94
CA LEU A 5 10.95 -20.77 -49.85
C LEU A 5 10.96 -19.91 -48.57
N PHE A 6 10.72 -18.60 -48.68
CA PHE A 6 10.58 -17.71 -47.53
C PHE A 6 9.12 -17.67 -47.08
N THR A 7 8.84 -18.22 -45.89
CA THR A 7 7.56 -18.04 -45.20
C THR A 7 7.70 -16.90 -44.20
N ILE A 8 6.99 -15.79 -44.42
CA ILE A 8 6.95 -14.66 -43.49
C ILE A 8 5.89 -14.97 -42.43
N LEU A 9 6.32 -15.23 -41.20
CA LEU A 9 5.46 -15.37 -40.03
C LEU A 9 5.21 -13.97 -39.46
N GLY A 10 4.01 -13.43 -39.68
CA GLY A 10 3.58 -12.16 -39.08
C GLY A 10 3.33 -12.33 -37.58
N ILE A 11 4.20 -11.75 -36.75
CA ILE A 11 4.02 -11.72 -35.30
C ILE A 11 3.18 -10.48 -34.95
N SER A 12 1.91 -10.69 -34.64
CA SER A 12 1.03 -9.67 -34.07
C SER A 12 1.51 -9.29 -32.68
N LEU A 13 2.17 -8.13 -32.53
CA LEU A 13 2.41 -7.50 -31.23
C LEU A 13 1.08 -6.95 -30.69
N LEU A 14 0.37 -7.76 -29.90
CA LEU A 14 -0.65 -7.26 -28.98
C LEU A 14 0.07 -6.50 -27.86
N GLY A 15 0.22 -5.19 -28.06
CA GLY A 15 0.70 -4.25 -27.05
C GLY A 15 -0.28 -4.18 -25.88
N LEU A 16 -0.03 -5.00 -24.85
CA LEU A 16 -0.59 -4.79 -23.52
C LEU A 16 0.06 -3.54 -22.93
N THR A 17 -0.49 -2.37 -23.24
CA THR A 17 -0.16 -1.13 -22.52
C THR A 17 -0.78 -1.22 -21.13
N TYR A 18 -0.14 -1.97 -20.24
CA TYR A 18 -0.36 -1.81 -18.81
C TYR A 18 0.18 -0.43 -18.43
N SER A 19 -0.71 0.55 -18.35
CA SER A 19 -0.40 1.82 -17.70
C SER A 19 -0.10 1.52 -16.24
N ALA A 20 1.18 1.34 -15.91
CA ALA A 20 1.64 1.22 -14.54
C ALA A 20 1.33 2.56 -13.85
N GLN A 21 0.21 2.60 -13.12
CA GLN A 21 -0.10 3.76 -12.30
C GLN A 21 0.96 3.81 -11.20
N ALA A 22 1.82 4.81 -11.27
CA ALA A 22 2.92 4.99 -10.31
C ALA A 22 2.35 5.03 -8.89
N ALA A 23 3.01 4.29 -7.98
CA ALA A 23 2.67 4.33 -6.56
C ALA A 23 2.84 5.77 -6.06
N LYS A 24 1.84 6.28 -5.32
CA LYS A 24 1.92 7.61 -4.72
C LYS A 24 2.91 7.56 -3.55
N PRO A 25 3.89 8.48 -3.47
CA PRO A 25 4.73 8.61 -2.30
C PRO A 25 3.98 9.32 -1.17
N TYR A 26 4.23 8.89 0.07
CA TYR A 26 3.73 9.53 1.28
C TYR A 26 4.85 9.69 2.31
N VAL A 27 4.91 10.82 2.99
CA VAL A 27 5.87 11.06 4.06
C VAL A 27 5.33 10.48 5.37
N TYR A 28 6.19 9.78 6.12
CA TYR A 28 5.84 9.36 7.48
C TYR A 28 5.53 10.55 8.39
N ASP A 29 4.61 10.34 9.32
CA ASP A 29 4.21 11.17 10.47
C ASP A 29 3.67 12.58 10.15
N VAL A 30 3.85 13.09 8.94
CA VAL A 30 3.47 14.44 8.55
C VAL A 30 2.22 14.46 7.68
N ASP A 31 2.12 13.54 6.71
CA ASP A 31 1.04 13.58 5.75
C ASP A 31 -0.27 13.04 6.34
N LYS A 32 -1.35 13.81 6.11
CA LYS A 32 -2.71 13.28 6.21
C LYS A 32 -3.08 12.60 4.91
N ILE A 33 -3.30 11.30 4.98
CA ILE A 33 -3.53 10.46 3.82
C ILE A 33 -4.96 9.93 3.80
N THR A 34 -5.40 9.55 2.61
CA THR A 34 -6.65 8.82 2.41
C THR A 34 -6.33 7.53 1.66
N LEU A 35 -6.59 6.40 2.32
CA LEU A 35 -6.35 5.06 1.78
C LEU A 35 -7.67 4.34 1.59
N LYS A 36 -7.76 3.52 0.54
CA LYS A 36 -8.89 2.62 0.31
C LYS A 36 -8.39 1.18 0.31
N GLY A 37 -9.11 0.30 0.99
CA GLY A 37 -8.69 -1.09 1.13
C GLY A 37 -9.67 -1.93 1.95
N ILE A 38 -9.32 -3.21 2.11
CA ILE A 38 -10.09 -4.16 2.92
C ILE A 38 -9.41 -4.33 4.27
N ILE A 39 -10.13 -4.10 5.36
CA ILE A 39 -9.65 -4.36 6.72
C ILE A 39 -10.04 -5.78 7.16
N LYS A 40 -9.05 -6.55 7.62
CA LYS A 40 -9.20 -7.90 8.20
C LYS A 40 -8.56 -7.95 9.58
N ILE A 41 -9.04 -8.84 10.44
CA ILE A 41 -8.41 -9.15 11.72
C ILE A 41 -7.56 -10.41 11.55
N GLU A 42 -6.27 -10.32 11.88
CA GLU A 42 -5.30 -11.43 11.84
C GLU A 42 -4.52 -11.43 13.15
N ASN A 43 -4.54 -12.54 13.88
CA ASN A 43 -3.89 -12.67 15.19
C ASN A 43 -4.25 -11.50 16.13
N ASP A 44 -5.53 -11.15 16.21
CA ASP A 44 -6.08 -10.03 16.99
C ASP A 44 -5.64 -8.62 16.56
N TYR A 45 -4.90 -8.48 15.47
CA TYR A 45 -4.52 -7.19 14.89
C TYR A 45 -5.33 -6.87 13.63
N ALA A 46 -5.71 -5.60 13.49
CA ALA A 46 -6.36 -5.12 12.28
C ALA A 46 -5.32 -4.79 11.20
N TYR A 47 -5.45 -5.40 10.03
CA TYR A 47 -4.63 -5.13 8.85
C TYR A 47 -5.49 -4.61 7.71
N MET A 48 -5.01 -3.57 7.04
CA MET A 48 -5.59 -3.03 5.82
C MET A 48 -4.82 -3.52 4.60
N TYR A 49 -5.54 -4.12 3.67
CA TYR A 49 -5.07 -4.53 2.36
C TYR A 49 -5.47 -3.47 1.35
N LEU A 50 -4.49 -2.76 0.80
CA LEU A 50 -4.73 -1.61 -0.06
C LEU A 50 -5.21 -2.03 -1.45
N ASP A 51 -6.19 -1.29 -1.96
CA ASP A 51 -6.66 -1.39 -3.36
C ASP A 51 -5.54 -1.00 -4.34
N LYS A 52 -4.73 0.00 -3.96
CA LYS A 52 -3.54 0.45 -4.70
C LYS A 52 -2.35 0.53 -3.78
N SER A 53 -1.21 0.00 -4.22
CA SER A 53 0.04 0.09 -3.47
C SER A 53 0.51 1.53 -3.34
N ILE A 54 1.18 1.81 -2.22
CA ILE A 54 1.81 3.10 -1.97
C ILE A 54 3.31 2.93 -1.77
N ASP A 55 4.05 3.99 -2.03
CA ASP A 55 5.43 4.12 -1.59
C ASP A 55 5.43 5.05 -0.38
N VAL A 56 6.29 4.78 0.60
CA VAL A 56 6.49 5.68 1.75
C VAL A 56 7.89 6.22 1.72
N VAL A 57 8.08 7.46 2.15
CA VAL A 57 9.38 8.12 2.22
C VAL A 57 9.61 8.68 3.63
N PRO A 58 10.85 8.68 4.13
CA PRO A 58 11.18 9.39 5.35
C PRO A 58 10.87 10.88 5.27
N GLN A 59 10.59 11.49 6.42
CA GLN A 59 10.67 12.95 6.53
C GLN A 59 12.13 13.39 6.37
N ALA A 60 12.33 14.62 5.89
CA ALA A 60 13.66 15.21 5.86
C ALA A 60 14.25 15.26 7.28
N GLY A 61 15.40 14.62 7.49
CA GLY A 61 16.05 14.51 8.79
C GLY A 61 15.84 13.15 9.50
N ASP A 62 14.97 12.28 8.98
CA ASP A 62 14.80 10.93 9.52
C ASP A 62 15.86 9.97 8.98
N ASP A 63 16.49 9.20 9.87
CA ASP A 63 17.41 8.11 9.53
C ASP A 63 16.68 6.78 9.25
N LEU A 64 15.55 6.84 8.53
CA LEU A 64 14.89 5.62 8.07
C LEU A 64 15.70 5.01 6.94
N TYR A 65 16.58 4.07 7.30
CA TYR A 65 17.36 3.30 6.37
C TYR A 65 16.44 2.48 5.45
N LYS A 66 16.32 2.92 4.18
CA LYS A 66 15.51 2.31 3.10
C LYS A 66 13.98 2.43 3.30
N PRO A 67 13.34 3.45 2.69
CA PRO A 67 11.88 3.55 2.66
C PRO A 67 11.18 2.29 2.13
N ALA A 68 10.02 1.97 2.70
CA ALA A 68 9.18 0.88 2.20
C ALA A 68 8.54 1.28 0.86
N LYS A 69 8.60 0.36 -0.09
CA LYS A 69 8.03 0.53 -1.43
C LYS A 69 7.00 -0.54 -1.71
N ASN A 70 6.04 -0.23 -2.58
CA ASN A 70 4.98 -1.14 -3.00
C ASN A 70 4.22 -1.75 -1.80
N VAL A 71 3.93 -0.91 -0.80
CA VAL A 71 3.21 -1.30 0.41
C VAL A 71 1.77 -1.62 0.00
N LYS A 72 1.38 -2.87 0.20
CA LYS A 72 0.00 -3.36 -0.06
C LYS A 72 -0.74 -3.79 1.20
N ARG A 73 -0.01 -3.94 2.30
CA ARG A 73 -0.53 -4.39 3.60
C ARG A 73 0.09 -3.54 4.69
N MET A 74 -0.74 -3.03 5.57
CA MET A 74 -0.34 -2.22 6.72
C MET A 74 -1.21 -2.55 7.92
N GLN A 75 -0.68 -2.41 9.12
CA GLN A 75 -1.48 -2.55 10.32
C GLN A 75 -2.19 -1.23 10.63
N VAL A 76 -3.46 -1.35 11.03
CA VAL A 76 -4.32 -0.22 11.38
C VAL A 76 -4.24 -0.02 12.89
N VAL A 77 -3.71 1.13 13.28
CA VAL A 77 -3.72 1.60 14.67
C VAL A 77 -4.86 2.60 14.79
N ASN A 78 -5.85 2.27 15.60
CA ASN A 78 -7.07 3.06 15.73
C ASN A 78 -7.05 3.88 17.02
N VAL A 79 -7.05 5.20 16.91
CA VAL A 79 -6.80 6.10 18.05
C VAL A 79 -7.98 6.89 18.53
N ASN A 80 -8.99 7.04 17.69
CA ASN A 80 -10.17 7.83 18.02
C ASN A 80 -11.26 6.96 18.61
N ARG A 81 -10.86 5.87 19.26
CA ARG A 81 -11.77 4.88 19.79
C ARG A 81 -11.84 4.82 21.29
N LYS A 82 -13.07 4.74 21.75
CA LYS A 82 -13.39 4.47 23.14
C LYS A 82 -13.00 3.03 23.47
N PRO A 83 -12.63 2.76 24.75
CA PRO A 83 -12.45 1.40 25.22
C PRO A 83 -13.64 0.50 24.83
N GLY A 84 -13.35 -0.66 24.25
CA GLY A 84 -14.36 -1.65 23.83
C GLY A 84 -14.83 -1.56 22.38
N GLU A 85 -14.50 -0.50 21.63
CA GLU A 85 -14.87 -0.42 20.22
C GLU A 85 -13.88 -1.16 19.28
N LYS A 86 -14.38 -2.04 18.41
CA LYS A 86 -13.56 -2.95 17.55
C LYS A 86 -13.32 -2.42 16.14
N THR A 87 -12.07 -2.42 15.62
CA THR A 87 -11.70 -1.91 14.26
C THR A 87 -12.68 -2.38 13.19
N PRO A 88 -13.33 -1.45 12.43
CA PRO A 88 -14.29 -1.87 11.43
C PRO A 88 -13.59 -2.74 10.39
N THR A 89 -14.23 -3.83 9.98
CA THR A 89 -13.72 -4.77 8.98
C THR A 89 -14.40 -4.53 7.63
N GLY A 90 -13.91 -5.21 6.59
CA GLY A 90 -14.44 -5.07 5.23
C GLY A 90 -13.85 -3.87 4.49
N CYS A 91 -14.47 -3.45 3.38
CA CYS A 91 -13.97 -2.36 2.57
C CYS A 91 -14.16 -1.01 3.27
N GLN A 92 -13.05 -0.31 3.52
CA GLN A 92 -13.02 1.00 4.19
C GLN A 92 -12.17 2.00 3.40
N ILE A 93 -12.56 3.26 3.50
CA ILE A 93 -11.74 4.44 3.25
C ILE A 93 -11.25 4.92 4.61
N VAL A 94 -9.93 4.94 4.79
CA VAL A 94 -9.27 5.32 6.04
C VAL A 94 -8.57 6.64 5.84
N LYS A 95 -8.81 7.60 6.74
CA LYS A 95 -8.02 8.83 6.83
C LYS A 95 -7.15 8.81 8.07
N GLY A 96 -5.93 9.30 7.96
CA GLY A 96 -4.98 9.30 9.06
C GLY A 96 -3.57 9.63 8.62
N SER A 97 -2.58 9.18 9.40
CA SER A 97 -1.16 9.39 9.09
C SER A 97 -0.41 8.06 9.09
N LEU A 98 0.64 7.97 8.27
CA LEU A 98 1.51 6.79 8.25
C LEU A 98 2.59 6.94 9.29
N PHE A 99 3.01 5.83 9.89
CA PHE A 99 4.20 5.82 10.72
C PHE A 99 4.94 4.50 10.57
N GLY A 100 6.26 4.55 10.67
CA GLY A 100 7.13 3.38 10.70
C GLY A 100 7.69 3.22 12.10
N ALA A 101 7.63 2.03 12.67
CA ALA A 101 8.29 1.80 13.96
C ALA A 101 9.80 1.64 13.74
N HIS A 102 10.58 2.65 14.11
CA HIS A 102 12.05 2.57 14.13
C HIS A 102 12.48 1.49 15.13
N THR A 103 12.83 0.31 14.64
CA THR A 103 13.61 -0.64 15.44
C THR A 103 14.82 -1.04 14.62
N ALA A 104 16.01 -0.80 15.16
CA ALA A 104 17.30 -0.90 14.47
C ALA A 104 17.58 -2.28 13.83
N HIS A 105 16.75 -3.29 14.11
CA HIS A 105 16.97 -4.67 13.68
C HIS A 105 15.71 -5.39 13.15
N HIS A 106 14.54 -4.73 13.04
CA HIS A 106 13.33 -5.39 12.54
C HIS A 106 12.63 -4.59 11.44
N LYS A 107 12.23 -5.30 10.38
CA LYS A 107 11.29 -4.80 9.38
C LYS A 107 9.91 -4.74 10.02
N THR A 108 9.60 -3.63 10.67
CA THR A 108 8.23 -3.39 11.14
C THR A 108 7.34 -3.07 9.95
N PRO A 109 6.10 -3.59 9.91
CA PRO A 109 5.13 -3.20 8.90
C PRO A 109 4.93 -1.67 8.89
N VAL A 110 4.57 -1.11 7.73
CA VAL A 110 4.00 0.23 7.68
C VAL A 110 2.72 0.23 8.50
N LEU A 111 2.54 1.26 9.31
CA LEU A 111 1.36 1.44 10.16
C LEU A 111 0.57 2.64 9.67
N VAL A 112 -0.76 2.56 9.78
CA VAL A 112 -1.64 3.72 9.61
C VAL A 112 -2.30 4.05 10.95
N TRP A 113 -2.01 5.23 11.44
CA TRP A 113 -2.67 5.86 12.57
C TRP A 113 -4.01 6.42 12.07
N ALA A 114 -5.07 5.62 12.18
CA ALA A 114 -6.37 5.91 11.61
C ALA A 114 -7.19 6.86 12.50
N GLU A 115 -7.62 7.97 11.91
CA GLU A 115 -8.44 9.00 12.55
C GLU A 115 -9.92 8.81 12.26
N SER A 116 -10.25 8.28 11.08
CA SER A 116 -11.63 8.03 10.68
C SER A 116 -11.72 6.88 9.68
N PHE A 117 -12.93 6.29 9.62
CA PHE A 117 -13.29 5.19 8.74
C PHE A 117 -14.61 5.53 8.05
N GLU A 118 -14.66 5.31 6.74
CA GLU A 118 -15.87 5.38 5.94
C GLU A 118 -16.01 4.07 5.16
N LYS A 119 -17.20 3.46 5.16
CA LYS A 119 -17.44 2.25 4.35
C LYS A 119 -17.31 2.61 2.87
N CYS A 120 -16.68 1.73 2.09
CA CYS A 120 -16.73 1.86 0.63
C CYS A 120 -18.19 1.85 0.15
N LYS A 121 -18.48 2.67 -0.86
CA LYS A 121 -19.74 2.65 -1.60
C LYS A 121 -19.80 1.47 -2.57
#